data_AF-A0A6J1RQZ0-F1
#
_entry.id   AF-A0A6J1RQZ0-F1
#
_cell.length_a   1.000
_cell.length_b   1.000
_cell.length_c   1.000
_cell.angle_alpha   90.00
_cell.angle_beta   90.00
_cell.angle_gamma   90.00
#
_symmetry.space_group_name_H-M   'P 1'
#
loop_
_entity.id
_entity.type
_entity.pdbx_description
1 polymer ?
#
loop_
_entity_poly.entity_id
_entity_poly.type
_entity_poly.pdbx_seq_one_letter_code
_entity_poly.pdbx_strand_id
1 'polypeptide(L)'
;MRVITVLRDKIRQCNLDPSYFTKRGQLLRKAFGKHLLLTNTLSSGFLMGLGDYCQQRIEIFQGKSSDNAVDKRRTINMSTVGLAHGIYHHFFYGWMDKRFPGRAVRQVMFKVLLDQLMASPACMYIFFIGMGLLERRGYESGWQEMKKKFLFCYTVDWIVWPPNQFINFYYVPAKYRVIYINSLTMLYDVFLSYVKFYDQLDKDKSV
;
A
#
# COMPACT_ATOMS: atom_id res chain seq x y z
N MET A 1 -49.19 10.29 -22.39
CA MET A 1 -49.18 10.44 -20.91
C MET A 1 -49.31 9.15 -20.11
N ARG A 2 -49.86 8.03 -20.63
CA ARG A 2 -50.04 6.78 -19.84
C ARG A 2 -48.80 5.88 -19.73
N VAL A 3 -47.83 5.97 -20.64
CA VAL A 3 -46.62 5.12 -20.64
C VAL A 3 -45.62 5.53 -19.54
N ILE A 4 -45.50 6.84 -19.27
CA ILE A 4 -44.61 7.36 -18.22
C ILE A 4 -45.11 6.98 -16.82
N THR A 5 -46.44 6.91 -16.63
CA THR A 5 -47.04 6.49 -15.35
C THR A 5 -46.83 5.00 -15.09
N VAL A 6 -46.99 4.15 -16.10
CA VAL A 6 -46.77 2.69 -15.98
C VAL A 6 -45.30 2.34 -15.74
N LEU A 7 -44.36 3.08 -16.36
CA LEU A 7 -42.92 2.92 -16.08
C LEU A 7 -42.54 3.42 -14.68
N ARG A 8 -43.15 4.52 -14.22
CA ARG A 8 -42.94 5.05 -12.86
C ARG A 8 -43.42 4.07 -11.79
N ASP A 9 -44.55 3.39 -12.02
CA ASP A 9 -45.08 2.39 -11.08
C ASP A 9 -44.29 1.08 -11.09
N LYS A 10 -43.76 0.63 -12.23
CA LYS A 10 -42.83 -0.51 -12.29
C LYS A 10 -41.50 -0.23 -11.58
N ILE A 11 -40.97 1.00 -11.69
CA ILE A 11 -39.76 1.41 -10.96
C ILE A 11 -40.04 1.52 -9.45
N ARG A 12 -41.26 1.89 -9.05
CA ARG A 12 -41.70 1.94 -7.64
C ARG A 12 -41.90 0.54 -7.02
N GLN A 13 -42.24 -0.46 -7.83
CA GLN A 13 -42.36 -1.86 -7.39
C GLN A 13 -41.00 -2.56 -7.23
N CYS A 14 -39.92 -2.05 -7.81
CA CYS A 14 -38.55 -2.43 -7.45
C CYS A 14 -38.09 -1.74 -6.16
N ASN A 15 -38.97 -1.62 -5.15
CA ASN A 15 -38.59 -1.39 -3.77
C ASN A 15 -37.84 -2.64 -3.27
N LEU A 16 -36.56 -2.74 -3.63
CA LEU A 16 -35.61 -3.55 -2.89
C LEU A 16 -35.68 -3.07 -1.44
N ASP A 17 -36.26 -3.90 -0.58
CA ASP A 17 -36.46 -3.59 0.82
C ASP A 17 -35.12 -3.09 1.42
N PRO A 18 -35.08 -1.89 2.03
CA PRO A 18 -33.86 -1.30 2.61
C PRO A 18 -33.14 -2.26 3.58
N SER A 19 -33.85 -3.22 4.14
CA SER A 19 -33.30 -4.30 4.97
C SER A 19 -32.29 -5.18 4.21
N TYR A 20 -32.42 -5.36 2.89
CA TYR A 20 -31.50 -6.17 2.07
C TYR A 20 -30.15 -5.47 1.86
N PHE A 21 -30.13 -4.16 1.58
CA PHE A 21 -28.88 -3.39 1.52
C PHE A 21 -28.19 -3.35 2.89
N THR A 22 -28.97 -3.26 3.96
CA THR A 22 -28.48 -3.25 5.33
C THR A 22 -27.91 -4.61 5.75
N LYS A 23 -28.59 -5.72 5.43
CA LYS A 23 -28.12 -7.09 5.69
C LYS A 23 -26.89 -7.45 4.88
N ARG A 24 -26.87 -7.11 3.57
CA ARG A 24 -25.70 -7.35 2.72
C ARG A 24 -24.51 -6.49 3.14
N GLY A 25 -24.75 -5.23 3.53
CA GLY A 25 -23.74 -4.34 4.12
C GLY A 25 -23.24 -4.80 5.49
N GLN A 26 -24.09 -5.41 6.33
CA GLN A 26 -23.71 -6.01 7.60
C GLN A 26 -22.95 -7.34 7.44
N LEU A 27 -23.34 -8.19 6.48
CA LEU A 27 -22.63 -9.41 6.14
C LEU A 27 -21.25 -9.11 5.54
N LEU A 28 -21.19 -8.13 4.63
CA LEU A 28 -19.92 -7.61 4.13
C LEU A 28 -19.11 -7.01 5.28
N ARG A 29 -19.69 -6.22 6.21
CA ARG A 29 -18.97 -5.73 7.41
C ARG A 29 -18.47 -6.85 8.32
N LYS A 30 -19.22 -7.95 8.50
CA LYS A 30 -18.81 -9.11 9.30
C LYS A 30 -17.74 -9.95 8.60
N ALA A 31 -17.87 -10.16 7.28
CA ALA A 31 -16.91 -10.91 6.46
C ALA A 31 -15.61 -10.11 6.27
N PHE A 32 -15.70 -8.83 5.88
CA PHE A 32 -14.56 -7.93 5.85
C PHE A 32 -13.98 -7.75 7.25
N GLY A 33 -14.77 -7.58 8.31
CA GLY A 33 -14.24 -7.46 9.68
C GLY A 33 -13.41 -8.68 10.14
N LYS A 34 -13.77 -9.90 9.71
CA LYS A 34 -13.06 -11.14 10.07
C LYS A 34 -11.87 -11.44 9.14
N HIS A 35 -11.88 -10.93 7.91
CA HIS A 35 -10.84 -11.17 6.90
C HIS A 35 -10.02 -9.90 6.54
N LEU A 36 -10.22 -8.78 7.22
CA LEU A 36 -9.56 -7.50 6.88
C LEU A 36 -8.05 -7.57 7.08
N LEU A 37 -7.62 -8.22 8.18
CA LEU A 37 -6.19 -8.47 8.42
C LEU A 37 -5.60 -9.28 7.27
N LEU A 38 -6.24 -10.39 6.91
CA LEU A 38 -5.77 -11.28 5.84
C LEU A 38 -5.72 -10.57 4.49
N THR A 39 -6.79 -9.87 4.10
CA THR A 39 -6.88 -9.16 2.83
C THR A 39 -5.87 -8.01 2.74
N ASN A 40 -5.71 -7.20 3.80
CA ASN A 40 -4.70 -6.13 3.83
C ASN A 40 -3.28 -6.70 3.77
N THR A 41 -3.02 -7.77 4.52
CA THR A 41 -1.71 -8.42 4.59
C THR A 41 -1.31 -9.00 3.25
N LEU A 42 -2.18 -9.85 2.66
CA LEU A 42 -1.94 -10.47 1.37
C LEU A 42 -1.85 -9.45 0.24
N SER A 43 -2.70 -8.42 0.24
CA SER A 43 -2.65 -7.37 -0.79
C SER A 43 -1.33 -6.60 -0.72
N SER A 44 -0.86 -6.27 0.49
CA SER A 44 0.41 -5.57 0.70
C SER A 44 1.61 -6.40 0.22
N GLY A 45 1.66 -7.69 0.58
CA GLY A 45 2.70 -8.59 0.09
C GLY A 45 2.66 -8.77 -1.43
N PHE A 46 1.46 -8.90 -2.00
CA PHE A 46 1.29 -9.02 -3.44
C PHE A 46 1.74 -7.76 -4.20
N LEU A 47 1.32 -6.56 -3.74
CA LEU A 47 1.68 -5.30 -4.39
C LEU A 47 3.19 -5.08 -4.36
N MET A 48 3.84 -5.34 -3.22
CA MET A 48 5.29 -5.13 -3.15
C MET A 48 6.09 -6.14 -3.98
N GLY A 49 5.62 -7.39 -4.07
CA GLY A 49 6.16 -8.37 -5.01
C GLY A 49 5.96 -7.97 -6.47
N LEU A 50 4.79 -7.45 -6.81
CA LEU A 50 4.48 -6.98 -8.17
C LEU A 50 5.30 -5.74 -8.55
N GLY A 51 5.46 -4.79 -7.62
CA GLY A 51 6.30 -3.61 -7.81
C GLY A 51 7.76 -4.00 -8.04
N ASP A 52 8.27 -4.95 -7.27
CA ASP A 52 9.61 -5.50 -7.48
C ASP A 52 9.75 -6.20 -8.84
N TYR A 53 8.78 -7.02 -9.24
CA TYR A 53 8.77 -7.65 -10.56
C TYR A 53 8.83 -6.61 -11.69
N CYS A 54 8.00 -5.56 -11.61
CA CYS A 54 8.00 -4.47 -12.57
C CYS A 54 9.36 -3.75 -12.62
N GLN A 55 9.95 -3.47 -11.46
CA GLN A 55 11.25 -2.84 -11.36
C GLN A 55 12.35 -3.69 -11.99
N GLN A 56 12.38 -5.00 -11.74
CA GLN A 56 13.34 -5.91 -12.36
C GLN A 56 13.18 -5.96 -13.89
N ARG A 57 11.95 -5.88 -14.40
CA ARG A 57 11.70 -5.79 -15.85
C ARG A 57 12.24 -4.50 -16.45
N ILE A 58 12.15 -3.38 -15.73
CA ILE A 58 12.76 -2.11 -16.12
C ILE A 58 14.29 -2.23 -16.15
N GLU A 59 14.89 -2.89 -15.15
CA GLU A 59 16.34 -3.13 -15.08
C GLU A 59 16.86 -3.98 -16.24
N ILE A 60 16.14 -5.06 -16.59
CA ILE A 60 16.46 -5.91 -17.76
C ILE A 60 16.36 -5.10 -19.05
N PHE A 61 15.28 -4.32 -19.23
CA PHE A 61 15.11 -3.48 -20.42
C PHE A 61 16.21 -2.41 -20.55
N GLN A 62 16.70 -1.88 -19.43
CA GLN A 62 17.81 -0.92 -19.40
C GLN A 62 19.20 -1.57 -19.55
N GLY A 63 19.27 -2.90 -19.72
CA GLY A 63 20.55 -3.62 -19.79
C GLY A 63 21.36 -3.54 -18.48
N LYS A 64 20.69 -3.37 -17.34
CA LYS A 64 21.33 -3.33 -16.01
C LYS A 64 21.37 -4.69 -15.32
N SER A 65 20.65 -5.69 -15.84
CA SER A 65 20.64 -7.05 -15.32
C SER A 65 21.69 -7.90 -16.05
N SER A 66 22.60 -8.51 -15.30
CA SER A 66 23.67 -9.35 -15.87
C SER A 66 23.13 -10.60 -16.58
N ASP A 67 22.13 -11.26 -15.97
CA ASP A 67 21.60 -12.54 -16.46
C ASP A 67 20.36 -12.40 -17.36
N ASN A 68 19.90 -11.16 -17.61
CA ASN A 68 18.62 -10.86 -18.29
C ASN A 68 17.41 -11.62 -17.71
N ALA A 69 17.49 -12.02 -16.44
CA ALA A 69 16.53 -12.87 -15.78
C ALA A 69 15.99 -12.21 -14.50
N VAL A 70 14.76 -12.57 -14.14
CA VAL A 70 14.11 -12.09 -12.91
C VAL A 70 14.63 -12.90 -11.71
N ASP A 71 15.18 -12.20 -10.72
CA ASP A 71 15.52 -12.74 -9.40
C ASP A 71 14.25 -12.97 -8.58
N LYS A 72 13.82 -14.23 -8.55
CA LYS A 72 12.66 -14.68 -7.77
C LYS A 72 12.86 -14.52 -6.27
N ARG A 73 14.09 -14.66 -5.77
CA ARG A 73 14.39 -14.56 -4.34
C ARG A 73 14.23 -13.12 -3.87
N ARG A 74 14.70 -12.15 -4.66
CA ARG A 74 14.43 -10.71 -4.45
C ARG A 74 12.92 -10.44 -4.35
N THR A 75 12.13 -10.94 -5.31
CA THR A 75 10.67 -10.77 -5.30
C THR A 75 10.00 -11.41 -4.08
N ILE A 76 10.42 -12.61 -3.67
CA ILE A 76 9.90 -13.27 -2.47
C ILE A 76 10.24 -12.47 -1.21
N ASN A 77 11.47 -11.95 -1.10
CA ASN A 77 11.90 -11.15 0.04
C ASN A 77 11.08 -9.86 0.13
N MET A 78 10.93 -9.15 -0.98
CA MET A 78 10.06 -7.96 -1.08
C MET A 78 8.62 -8.31 -0.70
N SER A 79 8.06 -9.39 -1.23
CA SER A 79 6.70 -9.81 -0.87
C SER A 79 6.56 -10.11 0.63
N THR A 80 7.57 -10.75 1.24
CA THR A 80 7.57 -11.10 2.67
C THR A 80 7.58 -9.86 3.57
N VAL A 81 8.39 -8.85 3.24
CA VAL A 81 8.36 -7.57 3.93
C VAL A 81 7.01 -6.87 3.74
N GLY A 82 6.38 -7.03 2.57
CA GLY A 82 5.08 -6.44 2.27
C GLY A 82 3.98 -7.05 3.13
N LEU A 83 4.04 -8.36 3.42
CA LEU A 83 3.16 -8.99 4.41
C LEU A 83 3.35 -8.36 5.79
N ALA A 84 4.60 -8.14 6.23
CA ALA A 84 4.89 -7.51 7.52
C ALA A 84 4.34 -6.07 7.60
N HIS A 85 4.48 -5.28 6.54
CA HIS A 85 3.84 -3.96 6.43
C HIS A 85 2.32 -4.04 6.52
N GLY A 86 1.69 -5.01 5.86
CA GLY A 86 0.24 -5.18 5.91
C GLY A 86 -0.29 -5.52 7.31
N ILE A 87 0.45 -6.34 8.07
CA ILE A 87 0.14 -6.63 9.48
C ILE A 87 0.30 -5.36 10.32
N TYR A 88 1.42 -4.65 10.15
CA TYR A 88 1.70 -3.41 10.86
C TYR A 88 0.61 -2.35 10.62
N HIS A 89 0.30 -2.06 9.36
CA HIS A 89 -0.73 -1.09 8.98
C HIS A 89 -2.12 -1.46 9.52
N HIS A 90 -2.48 -2.76 9.53
CA HIS A 90 -3.76 -3.20 10.06
C HIS A 90 -3.93 -2.80 11.54
N PHE A 91 -2.92 -3.07 12.36
CA PHE A 91 -2.96 -2.72 13.78
C PHE A 91 -2.79 -1.22 14.01
N PHE A 92 -1.89 -0.56 13.29
CA PHE A 92 -1.65 0.88 13.43
C PHE A 92 -2.90 1.70 13.08
N TYR A 93 -3.53 1.43 11.94
CA TYR A 93 -4.75 2.14 11.55
C TYR A 93 -5.94 1.78 12.42
N GLY A 94 -6.06 0.51 12.87
CA GLY A 94 -7.07 0.11 13.84
C GLY A 94 -6.95 0.87 15.17
N TRP A 95 -5.72 1.03 15.68
CA TRP A 95 -5.43 1.83 16.88
C TRP A 95 -5.71 3.32 16.65
N MET A 96 -5.24 3.89 15.53
CA MET A 96 -5.40 5.30 15.19
C MET A 96 -6.88 5.70 15.07
N ASP A 97 -7.69 4.87 14.41
CA ASP A 97 -9.13 5.12 14.26
C ASP A 97 -9.89 4.99 15.58
N LYS A 98 -9.46 4.09 16.47
CA LYS A 98 -10.02 3.96 17.83
C LYS A 98 -9.67 5.17 18.70
N ARG A 99 -8.45 5.70 18.59
CA ARG A 99 -7.95 6.80 19.42
C ARG A 99 -8.42 8.18 18.95
N PHE A 100 -8.59 8.35 17.64
CA PHE A 100 -8.98 9.59 16.99
C PHE A 100 -10.22 9.37 16.09
N PRO A 101 -11.41 9.14 16.68
CA PRO A 101 -12.62 8.97 15.90
C PRO A 101 -13.05 10.27 15.22
N GLY A 102 -13.61 10.16 14.02
CA GLY A 102 -14.18 11.29 13.28
C GLY A 102 -13.45 11.61 11.97
N ARG A 103 -14.09 12.48 11.18
CA ARG A 103 -13.67 12.86 9.82
C ARG A 103 -13.54 14.38 9.62
N ALA A 104 -13.56 15.15 10.71
CA ALA A 104 -13.33 16.59 10.64
C ALA A 104 -11.93 16.87 10.06
N VAL A 105 -11.78 17.95 9.30
CA VAL A 105 -10.50 18.30 8.63
C VAL A 105 -9.33 18.29 9.62
N ARG A 106 -9.51 18.86 10.81
CA ARG A 106 -8.50 18.84 11.88
C ARG A 106 -8.07 17.42 12.27
N GLN A 107 -9.02 16.47 12.37
CA GLN A 107 -8.71 15.07 12.71
C GLN A 107 -8.00 14.37 11.55
N VAL A 108 -8.40 14.64 10.31
CA VAL A 108 -7.75 14.09 9.12
C VAL A 108 -6.30 14.57 9.03
N MET A 109 -6.06 15.88 9.20
CA MET A 109 -4.71 16.45 9.23
C MET A 109 -3.85 15.85 10.35
N PHE A 110 -4.42 15.67 11.54
CA PHE A 110 -3.71 15.03 12.65
C PHE A 110 -3.34 13.57 12.33
N LYS A 111 -4.25 12.80 11.73
CA LYS A 111 -3.97 11.41 11.30
C LYS A 111 -2.87 11.35 10.25
N VAL A 112 -2.87 12.25 9.27
CA VAL A 112 -1.80 12.34 8.26
C VAL A 112 -0.46 12.65 8.91
N LEU A 113 -0.41 13.60 9.85
CA LEU A 113 0.83 13.88 10.59
C LEU A 113 1.30 12.68 11.42
N LEU A 114 0.37 11.96 12.06
CA LEU A 114 0.70 10.79 12.85
C LEU A 114 1.24 9.65 11.98
N ASP A 115 0.65 9.44 10.80
CA ASP A 115 1.13 8.49 9.81
C ASP A 115 2.57 8.82 9.38
N GLN A 116 2.82 10.07 8.96
CA GLN A 116 4.15 10.45 8.51
C GLN A 116 5.22 10.43 9.63
N LEU A 117 4.86 10.75 10.87
CA LEU A 117 5.82 10.84 11.98
C LEU A 117 6.04 9.50 12.70
N MET A 118 5.09 8.58 12.63
CA MET A 118 5.18 7.29 13.32
C MET A 118 5.15 6.09 12.36
N ALA A 119 4.19 6.05 11.44
CA ALA A 119 4.05 4.94 10.51
C ALA A 119 5.19 4.91 9.49
N SER A 120 5.46 6.02 8.81
CA SER A 120 6.50 6.05 7.77
C SER A 120 7.89 5.64 8.30
N PRO A 121 8.40 6.16 9.45
CA PRO A 121 9.68 5.70 9.99
C PRO A 121 9.67 4.24 10.42
N ALA A 122 8.56 3.75 10.99
CA ALA A 122 8.42 2.34 11.37
C ALA A 122 8.39 1.42 10.12
N CYS A 123 7.70 1.82 9.05
CA CYS A 123 7.69 1.09 7.80
C CYS A 123 9.08 1.04 7.15
N MET A 124 9.86 2.12 7.21
CA MET A 124 11.26 2.13 6.76
C MET A 124 12.13 1.18 7.58
N TYR A 125 11.97 1.19 8.89
CA TYR A 125 12.67 0.25 9.76
C TYR A 125 12.32 -1.20 9.43
N ILE A 126 11.03 -1.53 9.33
CA ILE A 126 10.57 -2.88 8.93
C ILE A 126 11.15 -3.26 7.57
N PHE A 127 11.17 -2.32 6.63
CA PHE A 127 11.66 -2.56 5.27
C PHE A 127 13.15 -2.88 5.24
N PHE A 128 14.00 -1.96 5.69
CA PHE A 128 15.45 -2.13 5.55
C PHE A 128 16.01 -3.22 6.46
N ILE A 129 15.52 -3.32 7.70
CA ILE A 129 15.94 -4.40 8.60
C ILE A 129 15.41 -5.76 8.10
N GLY A 130 14.14 -5.82 7.70
CA GLY A 130 13.54 -7.03 7.15
C GLY A 130 14.30 -7.54 5.93
N MET A 131 14.64 -6.64 5.00
CA MET A 131 15.45 -7.00 3.84
C MET A 131 16.86 -7.46 4.23
N GLY A 132 17.55 -6.78 5.15
CA GLY A 132 18.88 -7.19 5.62
C GLY A 132 18.89 -8.61 6.22
N LEU A 133 17.84 -8.98 6.96
CA LEU A 133 17.67 -10.32 7.52
C LEU A 133 17.36 -11.37 6.43
N LEU A 134 16.43 -11.09 5.52
CA LEU A 134 16.02 -12.01 4.45
C LEU A 134 17.12 -12.23 3.38
N GLU A 135 17.95 -11.22 3.15
CA GLU A 135 19.14 -11.30 2.30
C GLU A 135 20.31 -12.03 2.98
N ARG A 136 20.16 -12.43 4.26
CA ARG A 136 21.22 -13.05 5.10
C ARG A 136 22.45 -12.15 5.30
N ARG A 137 22.28 -10.83 5.22
CA ARG A 137 23.32 -9.83 5.51
C ARG A 137 23.34 -9.40 6.98
N GLY A 138 22.26 -9.71 7.72
CA GLY A 138 22.13 -9.45 9.14
C GLY A 138 21.57 -8.06 9.46
N TYR A 139 21.30 -7.85 10.75
CA TYR A 139 20.69 -6.61 11.26
C TYR A 139 21.54 -5.37 10.96
N GLU A 140 22.85 -5.45 11.23
CA GLU A 140 23.75 -4.30 11.09
C GLU A 140 23.79 -3.79 9.64
N SER A 141 23.82 -4.69 8.66
CA SER A 141 23.76 -4.31 7.25
C SER A 141 22.47 -3.57 6.90
N GLY A 142 21.32 -4.07 7.38
CA GLY A 142 20.03 -3.41 7.15
C GLY A 142 19.96 -2.04 7.82
N TRP A 143 20.52 -1.92 9.03
CA TRP A 143 20.55 -0.67 9.79
C TRP A 143 21.42 0.40 9.12
N GLN A 144 22.60 0.03 8.65
CA GLN A 144 23.49 0.95 7.92
C GLN A 144 22.89 1.37 6.58
N GLU A 145 22.26 0.44 5.85
CA GLU A 145 21.55 0.76 4.61
C GLU A 145 20.38 1.71 4.86
N MET A 146 19.60 1.47 5.92
CA MET A 146 18.52 2.37 6.33
C MET A 146 19.08 3.77 6.59
N LYS A 147 20.12 3.94 7.41
CA LYS A 147 20.71 5.26 7.71
C LYS A 147 21.13 6.00 6.44
N LYS A 148 21.76 5.30 5.49
CA LYS A 148 22.22 5.88 4.23
C LYS A 148 21.05 6.39 3.37
N LYS A 149 19.96 5.62 3.31
CA LYS A 149 18.83 5.87 2.40
C LYS A 149 17.63 6.56 3.05
N PHE A 150 17.60 6.65 4.38
CA PHE A 150 16.45 7.08 5.16
C PHE A 150 15.97 8.47 4.73
N LEU A 151 16.86 9.47 4.72
CA LEU A 151 16.46 10.84 4.37
C LEU A 151 15.90 10.93 2.94
N PHE A 152 16.48 10.19 1.99
CA PHE A 152 16.00 10.16 0.62
C PHE A 152 14.62 9.52 0.53
N CYS A 153 14.45 8.31 1.07
CA CYS A 153 13.16 7.63 1.11
C CYS A 153 12.11 8.48 1.82
N TYR A 154 12.46 9.05 2.98
CA TYR A 154 11.54 9.82 3.82
C TYR A 154 11.10 11.11 3.14
N THR A 155 12.01 11.78 2.43
CA THR A 155 11.64 12.95 1.63
C THR A 155 10.66 12.58 0.51
N VAL A 156 10.93 11.48 -0.21
CA VAL A 156 10.02 11.01 -1.26
C VAL A 156 8.67 10.60 -0.67
N ASP A 157 8.65 9.94 0.50
CA ASP A 157 7.45 9.57 1.23
C ASP A 157 6.56 10.80 1.53
N TRP A 158 7.15 11.88 2.05
CA TRP A 158 6.47 13.14 2.32
C TRP A 158 5.99 13.88 1.08
N ILE A 159 6.63 13.68 -0.06
CA ILE A 159 6.21 14.27 -1.34
C ILE A 159 5.06 13.45 -1.94
N VAL A 160 5.08 12.13 -1.78
CA VAL A 160 4.11 11.22 -2.37
C VAL A 160 2.84 11.16 -1.53
N TRP A 161 2.91 10.80 -0.24
CA TRP A 161 1.72 10.39 0.49
C TRP A 161 0.79 11.53 0.90
N PRO A 162 1.23 12.62 1.55
CA PRO A 162 0.32 13.68 1.98
C PRO A 162 -0.51 14.31 0.84
N PRO A 163 0.07 14.69 -0.32
CA PRO A 163 -0.72 15.22 -1.43
C PRO A 163 -1.69 14.19 -2.01
N ASN A 164 -1.23 12.94 -2.17
CA ASN A 164 -2.09 11.89 -2.72
C ASN A 164 -3.22 11.49 -1.76
N GLN A 165 -2.99 11.50 -0.45
CA GLN A 165 -4.02 11.28 0.54
C GLN A 165 -5.04 12.42 0.54
N PHE A 166 -4.59 13.67 0.38
CA PHE A 166 -5.49 14.80 0.19
C PHE A 166 -6.40 14.59 -1.04
N ILE A 167 -5.82 14.23 -2.19
CA ILE A 167 -6.58 13.94 -3.41
C ILE A 167 -7.56 12.77 -3.19
N ASN A 168 -7.10 11.69 -2.55
CA ASN A 168 -7.90 10.51 -2.27
C ASN A 168 -9.14 10.81 -1.42
N PHE A 169 -8.99 11.64 -0.37
CA PHE A 169 -10.10 11.98 0.51
C PHE A 169 -11.01 13.07 -0.05
N TYR A 170 -10.45 14.04 -0.78
CA TYR A 170 -11.17 15.21 -1.29
C TYR A 170 -11.83 14.98 -2.65
N TYR A 171 -11.09 14.45 -3.64
CA TYR A 171 -11.54 14.31 -5.02
C TYR A 171 -12.03 12.90 -5.38
N VAL A 172 -11.42 11.84 -4.83
CA VAL A 172 -11.75 10.47 -5.23
C VAL A 172 -13.04 9.97 -4.55
N PRO A 173 -14.06 9.54 -5.31
CA PRO A 173 -15.28 8.97 -4.75
C PRO A 173 -14.97 7.75 -3.88
N ALA A 174 -15.69 7.59 -2.76
CA ALA A 174 -15.41 6.56 -1.75
C ALA A 174 -15.25 5.13 -2.32
N LYS A 175 -16.01 4.78 -3.37
CA LYS A 175 -15.95 3.48 -4.06
C LYS A 175 -14.63 3.21 -4.81
N TYR A 176 -13.87 4.25 -5.17
CA TYR A 176 -12.63 4.13 -5.96
C TYR A 176 -11.35 4.39 -5.14
N ARG A 177 -11.47 4.87 -3.90
CA ARG A 177 -10.33 5.24 -3.05
C ARG A 177 -9.30 4.13 -2.84
N VAL A 178 -9.78 2.90 -2.64
CA VAL A 178 -8.90 1.74 -2.43
C VAL A 178 -8.08 1.44 -3.69
N ILE A 179 -8.71 1.48 -4.86
CA ILE A 179 -8.02 1.23 -6.14
C ILE A 179 -7.02 2.35 -6.42
N TYR A 180 -7.39 3.61 -6.16
CA TYR A 180 -6.50 4.76 -6.30
C TYR A 180 -5.23 4.61 -5.45
N ILE A 181 -5.39 4.37 -4.13
CA ILE A 181 -4.25 4.22 -3.22
C ILE A 181 -3.41 3.01 -3.59
N ASN A 182 -4.01 1.84 -3.85
CA ASN A 182 -3.24 0.65 -4.22
C ASN A 182 -2.44 0.84 -5.51
N SER A 183 -2.94 1.64 -6.45
CA SER A 183 -2.20 1.97 -7.68
C SER A 183 -0.96 2.81 -7.38
N LEU A 184 -1.08 3.80 -6.48
CA LEU A 184 0.05 4.60 -6.03
C LEU A 184 1.04 3.77 -5.19
N THR A 185 0.54 2.88 -4.33
CA THR A 185 1.36 1.93 -3.57
C THR A 185 2.20 1.08 -4.50
N MET A 186 1.62 0.53 -5.57
CA MET A 186 2.39 -0.26 -6.54
C MET A 186 3.53 0.55 -7.18
N LEU A 187 3.29 1.82 -7.54
CA LEU A 187 4.33 2.70 -8.07
C LEU A 187 5.42 3.01 -7.03
N TYR A 188 5.01 3.21 -5.78
CA TYR A 188 5.94 3.42 -4.67
C TYR A 188 6.77 2.16 -4.38
N ASP A 189 6.19 0.98 -4.54
CA ASP A 189 6.89 -0.31 -4.38
C ASP A 189 7.94 -0.55 -5.47
N VAL A 190 7.66 -0.12 -6.72
CA VAL A 190 8.66 -0.07 -7.79
C VAL A 190 9.83 0.84 -7.38
N PHE A 191 9.52 2.03 -6.86
CA PHE A 191 10.53 2.96 -6.35
C PHE A 191 11.34 2.37 -5.17
N LEU A 192 10.69 1.76 -4.18
CA LEU A 192 11.37 1.13 -3.05
C LEU A 192 12.29 -0.01 -3.50
N SER A 193 11.83 -0.82 -4.46
CA SER A 193 12.66 -1.85 -5.08
C SER A 193 13.89 -1.24 -5.76
N TYR A 194 13.72 -0.17 -6.55
CA TYR A 194 14.84 0.54 -7.17
C TYR A 194 15.83 1.04 -6.10
N VAL A 195 15.32 1.74 -5.08
CA VAL A 195 16.16 2.29 -4.00
C VAL A 195 16.89 1.21 -3.21
N LYS A 196 16.28 0.04 -3.00
CA LYS A 196 16.94 -1.07 -2.32
C LYS A 196 18.11 -1.66 -3.13
N PHE A 197 17.99 -1.73 -4.45
CA PHE A 197 18.90 -2.51 -5.29
C PHE A 197 19.84 -1.69 -6.20
N TYR A 198 19.66 -0.38 -6.36
CA TYR A 198 20.50 0.42 -7.28
C TYR A 198 22.01 0.35 -6.96
N ASP A 199 22.41 0.35 -5.69
CA ASP A 199 23.83 0.25 -5.31
C ASP A 199 24.47 -1.09 -5.75
N GLN A 200 23.66 -2.13 -5.97
CA GLN A 200 24.13 -3.45 -6.41
C GLN A 200 24.30 -3.48 -7.94
N LEU A 201 23.37 -2.85 -8.66
CA LEU A 201 23.46 -2.68 -10.12
C LEU A 201 24.69 -1.87 -10.55
N ASP A 202 25.06 -0.85 -9.77
CA ASP A 202 26.23 -0.02 -10.08
C ASP A 202 27.55 -0.78 -9.88
N LYS A 203 27.59 -1.76 -8.95
CA LYS A 203 28.77 -2.61 -8.73
C LYS A 203 28.98 -3.59 -9.88
N ASP A 204 27.92 -4.21 -10.38
CA ASP A 204 28.01 -5.19 -11.47
C ASP A 204 28.47 -4.56 -12.80
N LYS A 205 28.30 -3.24 -12.99
CA LYS A 205 28.82 -2.51 -14.15
C LYS A 205 30.32 -2.16 -14.08
N SER A 206 30.90 -2.21 -12.89
CA SER A 206 32.30 -1.82 -12.66
C SER A 206 33.29 -2.98 -12.73
N VAL A 207 32.78 -4.20 -12.98
CA VAL A 207 33.52 -5.44 -13.18
C VAL A 207 33.48 -5.80 -14.66
#